data_AF-A0A2W5T5S2-F1
#
_entry.id   AF-A0A2W5T5S2-F1
#
_cell.length_a   1.000
_cell.length_b   1.000
_cell.length_c   1.000
_cell.angle_alpha   90.00
_cell.angle_beta   90.00
_cell.angle_gamma   90.00
#
_symmetry.space_group_name_H-M   'P 1'
#
loop_
_entity.id
_entity.type
_entity.pdbx_description
1 polymer ?
#
loop_
_entity_poly.entity_id
_entity_poly.type
_entity_poly.pdbx_seq_one_letter_code
_entity_poly.pdbx_strand_id
1 'polypeptide(L)'
;MEVWGKDAIDLMGPGYIEFAKHGGSVRFIAIEGGLDCRYAEAEGRPSVEFSWSGVDDRDDACGRGVASLEADGSLVGRIFIHCGDDSAFTARRFEEPLKPSSRRLQ
;
A
#
# COMPACT_ATOMS: atom_id res chain seq x y z
N MET A 1 3.22 -9.12 -6.31
CA MET A 1 2.05 -9.54 -5.51
C MET A 1 1.68 -10.95 -5.98
N GLU A 2 0.82 -11.66 -5.26
CA GLU A 2 0.38 -13.02 -5.65
C GLU A 2 -0.43 -13.02 -6.95
N VAL A 3 -1.40 -12.10 -7.10
CA VAL A 3 -2.28 -12.05 -8.28
C VAL A 3 -1.67 -11.26 -9.44
N TRP A 4 -1.03 -10.13 -9.14
CA TRP A 4 -0.52 -9.20 -10.17
C TRP A 4 1.00 -9.21 -10.27
N GLY A 5 1.49 -9.26 -11.53
CA GLY A 5 2.89 -9.09 -11.89
C GLY A 5 3.37 -7.64 -11.78
N LYS A 6 4.69 -7.44 -11.88
CA LYS A 6 5.35 -6.13 -11.65
C LYS A 6 4.83 -5.02 -12.57
N ASP A 7 4.66 -5.30 -13.86
CA ASP A 7 4.21 -4.28 -14.83
C ASP A 7 2.79 -3.79 -14.54
N ALA A 8 1.91 -4.70 -14.08
CA ALA A 8 0.57 -4.34 -13.65
C ALA A 8 0.61 -3.53 -12.35
N ILE A 9 1.38 -3.96 -11.36
CA ILE A 9 1.57 -3.23 -10.09
C ILE A 9 2.03 -1.80 -10.36
N ASP A 10 2.92 -1.62 -11.34
CA ASP A 10 3.54 -0.35 -11.68
C ASP A 10 2.77 0.50 -12.71
N LEU A 11 1.54 0.11 -13.07
CA LEU A 11 0.77 0.75 -14.14
C LEU A 11 0.68 2.28 -13.99
N MET A 12 0.47 2.76 -12.76
CA MET A 12 0.40 4.19 -12.41
C MET A 12 1.67 4.68 -11.69
N GLY A 13 2.83 4.06 -11.98
CA GLY A 13 4.12 4.31 -11.31
C GLY A 13 4.46 3.24 -10.26
N PRO A 14 5.60 3.34 -9.55
CA PRO A 14 6.08 2.27 -8.64
C PRO A 14 5.07 1.90 -7.56
N GLY A 15 4.57 0.66 -7.53
CA GLY A 15 3.58 0.27 -6.52
C GLY A 15 4.13 0.37 -5.09
N TYR A 16 3.31 0.86 -4.16
CA TYR A 16 3.69 1.01 -2.76
C TYR A 16 2.50 0.85 -1.81
N ILE A 17 2.83 0.58 -0.55
CA ILE A 17 1.97 0.73 0.60
C ILE A 17 2.79 1.37 1.72
N GLU A 18 2.28 2.45 2.30
CA GLU A 18 2.94 3.21 3.36
C GLU A 18 2.05 3.22 4.61
N PHE A 19 2.66 2.91 5.76
CA PHE A 19 2.04 3.00 7.07
C PHE A 19 2.70 4.14 7.85
N ALA A 20 1.94 5.18 8.16
CA ALA A 20 2.37 6.37 8.88
C ALA A 20 1.64 6.50 10.23
N LYS A 21 2.16 7.36 11.11
CA LYS A 21 1.59 7.53 12.47
C LYS A 21 0.08 7.85 12.48
N HIS A 22 -0.42 8.53 11.44
CA HIS A 22 -1.80 9.00 11.34
C HIS A 22 -2.50 8.51 10.06
N GLY A 23 -2.33 7.22 9.72
CA GLY A 23 -2.95 6.58 8.57
C GLY A 23 -1.90 6.03 7.62
N GLY A 24 -2.13 6.16 6.32
CA GLY A 24 -1.21 5.69 5.31
C GLY A 24 -1.76 5.90 3.91
N SER A 25 -1.06 5.37 2.93
CA SER A 25 -1.52 5.37 1.54
C SER A 25 -1.07 4.13 0.81
N VAL A 26 -1.78 3.82 -0.28
CA VAL A 26 -1.49 2.68 -1.14
C VAL A 26 -1.65 3.10 -2.59
N ARG A 27 -0.76 2.58 -3.44
CA ARG A 27 -0.89 2.63 -4.89
C ARG A 27 -0.37 1.35 -5.50
N PHE A 28 -1.15 0.72 -6.35
CA PHE A 28 -0.75 -0.37 -7.23
C PHE A 28 -1.81 -0.45 -8.33
N ILE A 29 -1.48 -0.99 -9.51
CA ILE A 29 -2.43 -1.02 -10.64
C ILE A 29 -3.02 0.39 -10.89
N ALA A 30 -4.34 0.49 -11.10
CA ALA A 30 -5.08 1.75 -11.16
C ALA A 30 -5.67 2.19 -9.80
N ILE A 31 -5.26 1.55 -8.70
CA ILE A 31 -5.70 1.86 -7.34
C ILE A 31 -4.82 2.94 -6.72
N GLU A 32 -5.44 3.97 -6.16
CA GLU A 32 -4.83 4.92 -5.22
C GLU A 32 -5.78 5.15 -4.04
N GLY A 33 -5.30 5.10 -2.80
CA GLY A 33 -6.16 5.29 -1.64
C GLY A 33 -5.44 5.64 -0.35
N GLY A 34 -6.19 6.19 0.60
CA GLY A 34 -5.74 6.43 1.97
C GLY A 34 -6.08 5.26 2.89
N LEU A 35 -5.24 5.03 3.91
CA LEU A 35 -5.41 3.95 4.89
C LEU A 35 -5.86 4.50 6.26
N ASP A 36 -6.87 3.88 6.87
CA ASP A 36 -7.09 3.95 8.33
C ASP A 36 -6.46 2.71 8.97
N CYS A 37 -5.54 2.92 9.92
CA CYS A 37 -4.64 1.88 10.43
C CYS A 37 -4.87 1.62 11.91
N ARG A 38 -4.91 0.34 12.28
CA ARG A 38 -4.94 -0.15 13.66
C ARG A 38 -3.68 -0.99 13.90
N TYR A 39 -2.74 -0.38 14.59
CA TYR A 39 -1.46 -1.01 14.93
C TYR A 39 -1.63 -1.97 16.11
N ALA A 40 -1.03 -3.14 15.99
CA ALA A 40 -1.08 -4.20 16.98
C ALA A 40 0.25 -4.98 17.00
N GLU A 41 0.29 -6.04 17.82
CA GLU A 41 1.28 -7.09 17.72
C GLU A 41 0.57 -8.40 17.34
N ALA A 42 1.08 -9.10 16.32
CA ALA A 42 0.62 -10.42 15.93
C ALA A 42 1.80 -11.37 15.90
N GLU A 43 1.70 -12.50 16.59
CA GLU A 43 2.77 -13.51 16.68
C GLU A 43 4.12 -12.92 17.15
N GLY A 44 4.08 -11.93 18.04
CA GLY A 44 5.28 -11.25 18.55
C GLY A 44 5.95 -10.29 17.56
N ARG A 45 5.28 -9.95 16.46
CA ARG A 45 5.76 -8.99 15.44
C ARG A 45 4.84 -7.77 15.37
N PRO A 46 5.39 -6.56 15.13
CA PRO A 46 4.57 -5.40 14.81
C PRO A 46 3.67 -5.70 13.62
N SER A 47 2.38 -5.46 13.78
CA SER A 47 1.37 -5.72 12.77
C SER A 47 0.39 -4.55 12.66
N VAL A 48 -0.33 -4.52 11.55
CA VAL A 48 -1.34 -3.52 11.26
C VAL A 48 -2.52 -4.17 10.57
N GLU A 49 -3.71 -3.90 11.09
CA GLU A 49 -4.96 -4.08 10.36
C GLU A 49 -5.36 -2.73 9.77
N PHE A 50 -5.84 -2.70 8.54
CA PHE A 50 -6.23 -1.45 7.91
C PHE A 50 -7.49 -1.59 7.05
N SER A 51 -8.24 -0.50 6.95
CA SER A 51 -9.16 -0.26 5.83
C SER A 51 -8.54 0.75 4.88
N TRP A 52 -8.99 0.73 3.63
CA TRP A 52 -8.57 1.72 2.64
C TRP A 52 -9.77 2.20 1.82
N SER A 53 -9.69 3.45 1.37
CA SER A 53 -10.67 4.06 0.46
C SER A 53 -9.97 4.98 -0.52
N GLY A 54 -10.44 5.01 -1.75
CA GLY A 54 -9.87 5.81 -2.82
C GLY A 54 -10.54 5.50 -4.15
N VAL A 55 -9.75 5.32 -5.20
CA VAL A 55 -10.23 5.07 -6.55
C VAL A 55 -9.57 3.85 -7.16
N ASP A 56 -10.28 3.18 -8.08
CA ASP A 56 -9.77 2.19 -9.04
C ASP A 56 -10.24 2.59 -10.44
N ASP A 57 -9.31 2.95 -11.33
CA ASP A 57 -9.61 3.45 -12.69
C ASP A 57 -10.78 4.47 -12.76
N ARG A 58 -10.73 5.47 -11.86
CA ARG A 58 -11.71 6.58 -11.71
C ARG A 58 -13.01 6.23 -10.99
N ASP A 59 -13.25 4.98 -10.66
CA ASP A 59 -14.40 4.57 -9.85
C ASP A 59 -14.02 4.55 -8.37
N ASP A 60 -14.96 4.93 -7.49
CA ASP A 60 -14.75 4.85 -6.05
C ASP A 60 -14.52 3.40 -5.64
N ALA A 61 -13.42 3.15 -4.93
CA ALA A 61 -13.03 1.84 -4.47
C ALA A 61 -12.64 1.86 -3.00
N CYS A 62 -12.81 0.73 -2.33
CA CYS A 62 -12.41 0.56 -0.95
C CYS A 62 -12.06 -0.89 -0.64
N GLY A 63 -11.53 -1.11 0.55
CA GLY A 63 -11.23 -2.46 1.01
C GLY A 63 -10.55 -2.48 2.35
N ARG A 64 -9.81 -3.56 2.59
CA ARG A 64 -9.16 -3.84 3.88
C ARG A 64 -7.91 -4.68 3.71
N GLY A 65 -7.12 -4.81 4.76
CA GLY A 65 -5.98 -5.71 4.74
C GLY A 65 -5.30 -5.84 6.08
N VAL A 66 -4.28 -6.69 6.08
CA VAL A 66 -3.39 -6.91 7.22
C VAL A 66 -1.95 -6.92 6.71
N ALA A 67 -1.01 -6.45 7.54
CA ALA A 67 0.41 -6.58 7.29
C ALA A 67 1.18 -6.80 8.59
N SER A 68 2.30 -7.53 8.51
CA SER A 68 3.26 -7.69 9.60
C SER A 68 4.65 -7.28 9.13
N LEU A 69 5.43 -6.70 10.04
CA LEU A 69 6.82 -6.35 9.82
C LEU A 69 7.72 -7.56 10.10
N GLU A 70 8.45 -7.99 9.08
CA GLU A 70 9.44 -9.05 9.18
C GLU A 70 10.77 -8.53 9.76
N ALA A 71 11.58 -9.46 10.28
CA ALA A 71 12.87 -9.14 10.87
C ALA A 71 13.86 -8.49 9.89
N ASP A 72 13.71 -8.73 8.58
CA ASP A 72 14.52 -8.11 7.53
C ASP A 72 14.03 -6.70 7.12
N GLY A 73 12.98 -6.19 7.79
CA GLY A 73 12.38 -4.90 7.51
C GLY A 73 11.41 -4.89 6.34
N SER A 74 11.09 -6.05 5.75
CA SER A 74 10.01 -6.18 4.77
C SER A 74 8.64 -6.28 5.43
N LEU A 75 7.59 -5.90 4.70
CA LEU A 75 6.22 -6.12 5.10
C LEU A 75 5.66 -7.31 4.34
N VAL A 76 4.97 -8.21 5.04
CA VAL A 76 4.21 -9.31 4.45
C VAL A 76 2.75 -9.16 4.86
N GLY A 77 1.84 -9.28 3.91
CA GLY A 77 0.44 -9.03 4.17
C GLY A 77 -0.50 -9.53 3.09
N ARG A 78 -1.77 -9.21 3.26
CA ARG A 78 -2.83 -9.44 2.27
C ARG A 78 -3.72 -8.21 2.20
N ILE A 79 -4.04 -7.79 0.98
CA ILE A 79 -4.96 -6.69 0.69
C ILE A 79 -6.18 -7.24 -0.03
N PHE A 80 -7.36 -6.75 0.36
CA PHE A 80 -8.66 -7.12 -0.19
C PHE A 80 -9.28 -5.89 -0.84
N ILE A 81 -9.83 -6.06 -2.04
CA ILE A 81 -10.66 -5.07 -2.73
C ILE A 81 -12.13 -5.43 -2.44
N HIS A 82 -12.92 -4.47 -1.97
CA HIS A 82 -14.34 -4.70 -1.69
C HIS A 82 -15.06 -5.14 -2.97
N CYS A 83 -15.74 -6.29 -2.92
CA CYS A 83 -16.38 -6.91 -4.09
C CYS A 83 -15.43 -7.17 -5.28
N GLY A 84 -14.13 -7.29 -5.03
CA GLY A 84 -13.12 -7.60 -6.04
C GLY A 84 -12.17 -8.70 -5.56
N ASP A 85 -11.00 -8.74 -6.20
CA ASP A 85 -9.94 -9.69 -5.85
C ASP A 85 -9.25 -9.32 -4.53
N ASP A 86 -8.47 -10.26 -4.03
CA ASP A 86 -7.51 -10.05 -2.96
C ASP A 86 -6.16 -10.64 -3.35
N SER A 87 -5.08 -10.15 -2.74
CA SER A 87 -3.74 -10.63 -3.05
C SER A 87 -2.83 -10.56 -1.83
N ALA A 88 -2.06 -11.62 -1.62
CA ALA A 88 -0.88 -11.53 -0.77
C ALA A 88 0.14 -10.58 -1.40
N PHE A 89 0.89 -9.88 -0.55
CA PHE A 89 1.97 -9.00 -0.96
C PHE A 89 3.17 -9.10 -0.04
N THR A 90 4.34 -8.80 -0.62
CA THR A 90 5.55 -8.49 0.11
C THR A 90 6.02 -7.12 -0.37
N ALA A 91 6.28 -6.21 0.55
CA ALA A 91 6.81 -4.89 0.26
C ALA A 91 8.16 -4.71 0.95
N ARG A 92 9.13 -4.14 0.23
CA ARG A 92 10.43 -3.77 0.78
C ARG A 92 10.48 -2.26 0.94
N ARG A 93 11.14 -1.79 1.99
CA ARG A 93 11.42 -0.37 2.18
C ARG A 93 12.15 0.15 0.93
N PHE A 94 11.60 1.17 0.30
CA PHE A 94 12.27 1.93 -0.75
C PHE A 94 12.25 3.40 -0.37
N GLU A 95 13.35 4.09 -0.65
CA GLU A 95 13.37 5.55 -0.60
C GLU A 95 12.91 6.03 -1.98
N GLU A 96 11.84 6.84 -2.03
CA GLU A 96 11.50 7.53 -3.28
C GLU A 96 12.70 8.41 -3.65
N PRO A 97 13.23 8.30 -4.88
CA PRO A 97 14.23 9.26 -5.34
C PRO A 97 13.65 10.66 -5.19
N LEU A 98 14.37 11.55 -4.50
CA LEU A 98 13.95 12.94 -4.27
C LEU A 98 13.36 13.52 -5.56
N LYS A 99 12.04 13.78 -5.57
CA LYS A 99 11.43 14.58 -6.64
C LYS A 99 12.16 15.92 -6.64
N PRO A 100 12.82 16.35 -7.73
CA PRO A 100 13.41 17.67 -7.78
C PRO A 100 12.27 18.68 -7.54
N SER A 101 12.40 19.46 -6.47
CA SER A 101 11.48 20.54 -6.14
C SER A 101 11.31 21.39 -7.39
N SER A 102 10.09 21.42 -7.94
CA SER A 102 9.73 22.42 -8.94
C SER A 102 9.75 23.78 -8.24
N ARG A 103 10.92 24.44 -8.23
CA ARG A 103 10.98 25.87 -7.98
C ARG A 103 10.12 26.53 -9.04
N ARG A 104 8.98 27.07 -8.60
CA ARG A 104 8.18 27.98 -9.41
C ARG A 104 9.07 29.18 -9.72
N LEU A 105 9.57 29.29 -10.95
CA LEU A 105 10.12 30.55 -11.44
C LEU A 105 8.95 31.55 -11.43
N GLN A 106 9.25 32.73 -10.90
CA GLN A 106 8.31 33.82 -10.67
C GLN A 106 7.60 34.26 -11.96
#